data_AF-X1VB92-F1
#
_entry.id   AF-X1VB92-F1
#
_cell.length_a   1.000
_cell.length_b   1.000
_cell.length_c   1.000
_cell.angle_alpha   90.00
_cell.angle_beta   90.00
_cell.angle_gamma   90.00
#
_symmetry.space_group_name_H-M   'P 1'
#
loop_
_entity.id
_entity.type
_entity.pdbx_description
1 polymer ?
#
loop_
_entity_poly.entity_id
_entity_poly.type
_entity_poly.pdbx_seq_one_letter_code
_entity_poly.pdbx_strand_id
1 'polypeptide(L)'
;AVDKEEGSVKKEFPCPSCRASVKKTDCRRAVVELADDTIGETITQAKQIPVLINYSMGKQRVEKTPDEKDLALIEKISSSSIPYCFPTDRMPNGYNTAQPFKSHGISHVHHFYTKRNLWVLSCVYNKLAACDNELKDFLKFTFEQIILGFAKISRYVPTHFSQVNQYLSGTLYIGSQIVEVSLPYIINGKIKRLPKALMYLQNNNESNSLISTQSMTDFEE
;
A
#
# COMPACT_ATOMS: atom_id res chain seq x y z
N ALA A 1 7.42 7.45 -23.92
CA ALA A 1 7.29 8.39 -22.78
C ALA A 1 8.40 8.19 -21.75
N VAL A 2 8.59 6.98 -21.20
CA VAL A 2 9.69 6.67 -20.27
C VAL A 2 10.88 6.11 -21.05
N ASP A 3 12.09 6.58 -20.74
CA ASP A 3 13.36 6.01 -21.19
C ASP A 3 13.93 5.13 -20.07
N LYS A 4 14.07 3.83 -20.32
CA LYS A 4 14.53 2.88 -19.31
C LYS A 4 16.05 2.88 -19.16
N GLU A 5 16.78 3.19 -20.22
CA GLU A 5 18.25 3.19 -20.20
C GLU A 5 18.77 4.43 -19.49
N GLU A 6 18.17 5.60 -19.77
CA GLU A 6 18.52 6.86 -19.10
C GLU A 6 17.79 7.06 -17.75
N GLY A 7 16.81 6.22 -17.42
CA GLY A 7 15.98 6.38 -16.22
C GLY A 7 15.17 7.69 -16.22
N SER A 8 14.86 8.25 -17.39
CA SER A 8 14.30 9.58 -17.55
C SER A 8 12.87 9.53 -18.14
N VAL A 9 12.09 10.58 -17.90
CA VAL A 9 10.78 10.76 -18.56
C VAL A 9 10.94 11.84 -19.63
N LYS A 10 10.68 11.48 -20.88
CA LYS A 10 10.77 12.42 -22.01
C LYS A 10 9.70 13.50 -21.86
N LYS A 11 10.09 14.77 -22.04
CA LYS A 11 9.17 15.93 -22.00
C LYS A 11 8.05 15.77 -23.02
N GLU A 12 8.42 15.33 -24.22
CA GLU A 12 7.52 15.02 -25.33
C GLU A 12 7.80 13.62 -25.85
N PHE A 13 6.77 12.95 -26.36
CA PHE A 13 6.89 11.62 -26.94
C PHE A 13 5.88 11.45 -28.09
N PRO A 14 6.18 10.58 -29.07
CA PRO A 14 5.26 10.33 -30.17
C PRO A 14 4.04 9.53 -29.69
N CYS A 15 2.85 9.97 -30.08
CA CYS A 15 1.62 9.21 -29.89
C CYS A 15 1.72 7.85 -30.60
N PRO A 16 1.40 6.72 -29.94
CA PRO A 16 1.51 5.40 -30.56
C PRO A 16 0.56 5.18 -31.74
N SER A 17 -0.55 5.94 -31.82
CA SER A 17 -1.54 5.79 -32.90
C SER A 17 -1.25 6.70 -34.10
N CYS A 18 -0.90 7.98 -33.88
CA CYS A 18 -0.78 8.97 -34.96
C CYS A 18 0.59 9.65 -35.04
N ARG A 19 1.54 9.29 -34.17
CA ARG A 19 2.90 9.85 -34.08
C ARG A 19 3.02 11.35 -33.79
N ALA A 20 1.92 12.05 -33.52
CA ALA A 20 1.96 13.43 -33.05
C ALA A 20 2.84 13.55 -31.79
N SER A 21 3.66 14.61 -31.71
CA SER A 21 4.43 14.92 -30.51
C SER A 21 3.48 15.42 -29.42
N VAL A 22 3.39 14.69 -28.30
CA VAL A 22 2.49 15.02 -27.19
C VAL A 22 3.25 15.03 -25.86
N LYS A 23 2.75 15.84 -24.92
CA LYS A 23 3.17 15.85 -23.51
C LYS A 23 2.24 14.99 -22.68
N LYS A 24 2.71 14.58 -21.50
CA LYS A 24 1.89 13.81 -20.55
C LYS A 24 0.62 14.56 -20.12
N THR A 25 0.68 15.89 -20.05
CA THR A 25 -0.45 16.77 -19.71
C THR A 25 -1.53 16.82 -20.79
N ASP A 26 -1.17 16.50 -22.03
CA ASP A 26 -2.09 16.52 -23.16
C ASP A 26 -2.91 15.22 -23.23
N CYS A 27 -2.44 14.17 -22.56
CA CYS A 27 -3.10 12.88 -22.50
C CYS A 27 -4.14 12.85 -21.37
N ARG A 28 -5.36 12.43 -21.70
CA ARG A 28 -6.34 12.05 -20.68
C ARG A 28 -5.84 10.83 -19.91
N ARG A 29 -6.12 10.80 -18.61
CA ARG A 29 -5.78 9.65 -17.77
C ARG A 29 -6.62 8.45 -18.19
N ALA A 30 -5.97 7.30 -18.36
CA ALA A 30 -6.67 6.04 -18.56
C ALA A 30 -7.41 5.67 -17.27
N VAL A 31 -8.71 5.42 -17.39
CA VAL A 31 -9.58 5.00 -16.30
C VAL A 31 -10.21 3.64 -16.60
N VAL A 32 -10.68 2.97 -15.56
CA VAL A 32 -11.46 1.74 -15.63
C VAL A 32 -12.71 1.91 -14.76
N GLU A 33 -13.82 1.35 -15.21
CA GLU A 33 -15.03 1.19 -14.41
C GLU A 33 -15.00 -0.20 -13.77
N LEU A 34 -15.23 -0.24 -12.47
CA LEU A 34 -15.16 -1.45 -11.66
C LEU A 34 -16.47 -1.56 -10.88
N ALA A 35 -17.10 -2.73 -10.90
CA ALA A 35 -18.16 -3.05 -9.96
C ALA A 35 -17.51 -3.33 -8.59
N ASP A 36 -17.84 -2.53 -7.58
CA ASP A 36 -17.40 -2.74 -6.21
C ASP A 36 -18.53 -3.34 -5.39
N ASP A 37 -18.56 -4.68 -5.34
CA ASP A 37 -19.56 -5.46 -4.60
C ASP A 37 -19.60 -5.12 -3.10
N THR A 38 -18.54 -4.51 -2.54
CA THR A 38 -18.45 -4.22 -1.11
C THR A 38 -19.29 -3.01 -0.70
N ILE A 39 -19.51 -2.09 -1.64
CA ILE A 39 -20.35 -0.90 -1.46
C ILE A 39 -21.58 -0.91 -2.37
N GLY A 40 -21.69 -1.87 -3.30
CA GLY A 40 -22.82 -2.01 -4.22
C GLY A 40 -22.86 -0.96 -5.34
N GLU A 41 -21.70 -0.37 -5.68
CA GLU A 41 -21.60 0.73 -6.65
C GLU A 41 -20.62 0.41 -7.77
N THR A 42 -20.83 1.00 -8.95
CA THR A 42 -19.81 1.07 -9.99
C THR A 42 -18.92 2.28 -9.75
N ILE A 43 -17.62 2.05 -9.59
CA ILE A 43 -16.63 3.09 -9.34
C ILE A 43 -15.72 3.29 -10.54
N THR A 44 -15.29 4.52 -10.79
CA THR A 44 -14.29 4.85 -11.82
C THR A 44 -12.94 5.11 -11.15
N GLN A 45 -11.92 4.34 -11.51
CA GLN A 45 -10.56 4.49 -10.98
C GLN A 45 -9.52 4.66 -12.08
N ALA A 46 -8.39 5.30 -11.75
CA ALA A 46 -7.26 5.34 -12.66
C ALA A 46 -6.74 3.92 -12.92
N LYS A 47 -6.55 3.57 -14.20
CA LYS A 47 -6.06 2.25 -14.59
C LYS A 47 -4.64 2.03 -14.06
N GLN A 48 -4.44 0.95 -13.32
CA GLN A 48 -3.14 0.53 -12.80
C GLN A 48 -2.86 -0.90 -13.26
N ILE A 49 -1.69 -1.10 -13.88
CA ILE A 49 -1.24 -2.41 -14.34
C ILE A 49 0.18 -2.67 -13.82
N PRO A 50 0.53 -3.91 -13.45
CA PRO A 50 1.91 -4.25 -13.12
C PRO A 50 2.78 -4.13 -14.38
N VAL A 51 3.99 -3.62 -14.22
CA VAL A 51 4.94 -3.43 -15.35
C VAL A 51 6.31 -4.04 -15.07
N LEU A 52 6.59 -4.42 -13.83
CA LEU A 52 7.84 -5.00 -13.37
C LEU A 52 7.57 -5.89 -12.17
N ILE A 53 8.21 -7.06 -12.13
CA ILE A 53 8.25 -7.95 -10.97
C ILE A 53 9.72 -8.10 -10.59
N ASN A 54 10.04 -7.80 -9.34
CA ASN A 54 11.35 -8.03 -8.76
C ASN A 54 11.23 -9.08 -7.64
N TYR A 55 11.99 -10.16 -7.73
CA TYR A 55 11.96 -11.28 -6.79
C TYR A 55 13.35 -11.88 -6.60
N SER A 56 13.52 -12.73 -5.59
CA SER A 56 14.79 -13.39 -5.32
C SER A 56 14.71 -14.88 -5.66
N MET A 57 15.71 -15.38 -6.40
CA MET A 57 15.97 -16.81 -6.57
C MET A 57 17.26 -17.16 -5.81
N GLY A 58 17.10 -17.75 -4.62
CA GLY A 58 18.22 -17.93 -3.69
C GLY A 58 18.83 -16.58 -3.28
N LYS A 59 20.11 -16.38 -3.60
CA LYS A 59 20.84 -15.13 -3.30
C LYS A 59 20.77 -14.09 -4.44
N GLN A 60 20.23 -14.46 -5.59
CA GLN A 60 20.18 -13.59 -6.77
C GLN A 60 18.84 -12.86 -6.84
N ARG A 61 18.90 -11.56 -7.14
CA ARG A 61 17.72 -10.76 -7.47
C ARG A 61 17.47 -10.82 -8.96
N VAL A 62 16.22 -11.02 -9.32
CA VAL A 62 15.79 -11.21 -10.69
C VAL A 62 14.61 -10.30 -10.97
N GLU A 63 14.63 -9.72 -12.16
CA GLU A 63 13.54 -8.91 -12.68
C GLU A 63 12.90 -9.60 -13.87
N LYS A 64 11.57 -9.53 -13.94
CA LYS A 64 10.81 -9.91 -15.13
C LYS A 64 9.75 -8.87 -15.44
N THR A 65 9.41 -8.75 -16.71
CA THR A 65 8.15 -8.14 -17.11
C THR A 65 7.02 -9.15 -16.80
N PRO A 66 5.87 -8.72 -16.24
CA PRO A 66 4.74 -9.61 -16.06
C PRO A 66 4.35 -10.30 -17.37
N ASP A 67 4.19 -11.62 -17.32
CA ASP A 67 3.72 -12.43 -18.44
C ASP A 67 2.20 -12.67 -18.37
N GLU A 68 1.65 -13.40 -19.35
CA GLU A 68 0.22 -13.71 -19.41
C GLU A 68 -0.28 -14.48 -18.18
N LYS A 69 0.55 -15.36 -17.60
CA LYS A 69 0.18 -16.13 -16.40
C LYS A 69 0.12 -15.23 -15.18
N ASP A 70 1.07 -14.29 -15.05
CA ASP A 70 1.07 -13.30 -13.97
C ASP A 70 -0.19 -12.42 -14.05
N LEU A 71 -0.52 -11.93 -15.25
CA LEU A 71 -1.70 -11.09 -15.48
C LEU A 71 -3.00 -11.86 -15.24
N ALA A 72 -3.11 -13.10 -15.70
CA ALA A 72 -4.27 -13.96 -15.47
C ALA A 72 -4.50 -14.23 -13.97
N LEU A 73 -3.42 -14.42 -13.20
CA LEU A 73 -3.51 -14.59 -11.74
C LEU A 73 -4.02 -13.31 -11.06
N ILE A 74 -3.54 -12.14 -11.48
CA ILE A 74 -3.99 -10.86 -10.93
C ILE A 74 -5.48 -10.63 -11.24
N GLU A 75 -5.92 -10.96 -12.44
CA GLU A 75 -7.32 -10.86 -12.84
C GLU A 75 -8.21 -11.79 -12.01
N LYS A 76 -7.77 -13.05 -11.82
CA LYS A 76 -8.45 -14.01 -10.95
C LYS A 76 -8.58 -13.50 -9.52
N ILE A 77 -7.52 -12.93 -8.94
CA ILE A 77 -7.58 -12.38 -7.58
C ILE A 77 -8.51 -11.16 -7.53
N SER A 78 -8.45 -10.28 -8.54
CA SER A 78 -9.24 -9.05 -8.59
C SER A 78 -10.74 -9.32 -8.68
N SER A 79 -11.13 -10.37 -9.42
CA SER A 79 -12.52 -10.84 -9.55
C SER A 79 -13.02 -11.72 -8.40
N SER A 80 -12.15 -12.08 -7.44
CA SER A 80 -12.52 -12.92 -6.30
C SER A 80 -13.03 -12.09 -5.12
N SER A 81 -14.01 -12.63 -4.37
CA SER A 81 -14.51 -12.05 -3.14
C SER A 81 -13.57 -12.31 -1.96
N ILE A 82 -13.21 -11.28 -1.20
CA ILE A 82 -12.39 -11.44 0.01
C ILE A 82 -13.28 -11.99 1.14
N PRO A 83 -13.00 -13.17 1.72
CA PRO A 83 -13.86 -13.83 2.72
C PRO A 83 -13.58 -13.32 4.15
N TYR A 84 -13.11 -12.08 4.29
CA TYR A 84 -12.67 -11.50 5.55
C TYR A 84 -13.16 -10.05 5.64
N CYS A 85 -13.34 -9.55 6.85
CA CYS A 85 -13.72 -8.14 7.07
C CYS A 85 -12.56 -7.19 6.74
N PHE A 86 -12.89 -6.02 6.20
CA PHE A 86 -11.99 -4.88 6.00
C PHE A 86 -12.79 -3.57 6.00
N PRO A 87 -12.14 -2.43 6.30
CA PRO A 87 -12.83 -1.13 6.31
C PRO A 87 -13.28 -0.72 4.92
N THR A 88 -14.56 -0.36 4.81
CA THR A 88 -15.19 0.16 3.59
C THR A 88 -15.63 1.62 3.75
N ASP A 89 -15.21 2.28 4.83
CA ASP A 89 -15.61 3.64 5.16
C ASP A 89 -15.27 4.63 4.05
N ARG A 90 -16.16 5.61 3.84
CA ARG A 90 -15.94 6.68 2.88
C ARG A 90 -14.87 7.63 3.39
N MET A 91 -13.97 8.03 2.48
CA MET A 91 -12.94 9.00 2.81
C MET A 91 -13.58 10.36 3.18
N PRO A 92 -13.12 11.04 4.24
CA PRO A 92 -13.64 12.34 4.61
C PRO A 92 -13.30 13.38 3.55
N ASN A 93 -14.11 14.43 3.48
CA ASN A 93 -13.80 15.60 2.65
C ASN A 93 -12.60 16.35 3.26
N GLY A 94 -11.55 16.55 2.48
CA GLY A 94 -10.35 17.24 2.94
C GLY A 94 -9.35 17.48 1.82
N TYR A 95 -8.40 18.38 2.05
CA TYR A 95 -7.38 18.71 1.06
C TYR A 95 -6.54 17.49 0.66
N ASN A 96 -6.07 16.73 1.66
CA ASN A 96 -5.24 15.54 1.45
C ASN A 96 -6.00 14.33 0.87
N THR A 97 -7.33 14.25 1.05
CA THR A 97 -8.18 13.20 0.48
C THR A 97 -8.71 13.57 -0.91
N ALA A 98 -8.82 14.86 -1.23
CA ALA A 98 -9.23 15.33 -2.55
C ALA A 98 -8.23 14.97 -3.65
N GLN A 99 -6.92 14.96 -3.35
CA GLN A 99 -5.89 14.60 -4.32
C GLN A 99 -6.04 13.15 -4.83
N PRO A 100 -6.07 12.10 -3.97
CA PRO A 100 -6.22 10.72 -4.43
C PRO A 100 -7.62 10.47 -5.03
N PHE A 101 -8.66 11.14 -4.53
CA PHE A 101 -9.99 11.09 -5.16
C PHE A 101 -9.95 11.58 -6.61
N LYS A 102 -9.49 12.82 -6.85
CA LYS A 102 -9.46 13.44 -8.18
C LYS A 102 -8.52 12.73 -9.17
N SER A 103 -7.40 12.21 -8.67
CA SER A 103 -6.36 11.65 -9.54
C SER A 103 -6.48 10.14 -9.77
N HIS A 104 -7.05 9.40 -8.83
CA HIS A 104 -7.08 7.93 -8.84
C HIS A 104 -8.46 7.31 -8.57
N GLY A 105 -9.49 8.09 -8.22
CA GLY A 105 -10.83 7.57 -7.94
C GLY A 105 -10.95 6.90 -6.56
N ILE A 106 -10.14 7.36 -5.59
CA ILE A 106 -10.12 6.81 -4.23
C ILE A 106 -11.21 7.48 -3.39
N SER A 107 -12.38 6.84 -3.28
CA SER A 107 -13.52 7.31 -2.48
C SER A 107 -13.68 6.62 -1.13
N HIS A 108 -13.17 5.38 -0.97
CA HIS A 108 -13.27 4.60 0.26
C HIS A 108 -11.89 4.11 0.73
N VAL A 109 -11.77 3.76 2.01
CA VAL A 109 -10.49 3.35 2.63
C VAL A 109 -9.86 2.15 1.90
N HIS A 110 -10.65 1.12 1.55
CA HIS A 110 -10.14 -0.07 0.88
C HIS A 110 -9.60 0.20 -0.53
N HIS A 111 -10.00 1.29 -1.18
CA HIS A 111 -9.50 1.66 -2.51
C HIS A 111 -8.00 1.98 -2.52
N PHE A 112 -7.42 2.34 -1.36
CA PHE A 112 -5.97 2.55 -1.22
C PHE A 112 -5.16 1.28 -1.39
N TYR A 113 -5.77 0.10 -1.50
CA TYR A 113 -5.05 -1.16 -1.62
C TYR A 113 -5.32 -1.82 -2.96
N THR A 114 -4.39 -2.63 -3.45
CA THR A 114 -4.70 -3.60 -4.50
C THR A 114 -5.52 -4.73 -3.88
N LYS A 115 -6.36 -5.43 -4.66
CA LYS A 115 -7.22 -6.50 -4.14
C LYS A 115 -6.40 -7.58 -3.41
N ARG A 116 -5.22 -7.93 -3.94
CA ARG A 116 -4.30 -8.90 -3.31
C ARG A 116 -3.73 -8.40 -1.98
N ASN A 117 -3.31 -7.14 -1.88
CA ASN A 117 -2.83 -6.59 -0.61
C ASN A 117 -3.95 -6.48 0.42
N LEU A 118 -5.13 -6.03 -0.01
CA LEU A 118 -6.30 -5.98 0.86
C LEU A 118 -6.61 -7.37 1.41
N TRP A 119 -6.63 -8.39 0.55
CA TRP A 119 -6.84 -9.78 0.96
C TRP A 119 -5.86 -10.24 2.03
N VAL A 120 -4.57 -9.96 1.85
CA VAL A 120 -3.52 -10.31 2.82
C VAL A 120 -3.77 -9.59 4.14
N LEU A 121 -4.04 -8.28 4.11
CA LEU A 121 -4.29 -7.49 5.32
C LEU A 121 -5.53 -7.99 6.07
N SER A 122 -6.65 -8.22 5.37
CA SER A 122 -7.88 -8.74 5.96
C SER A 122 -7.70 -10.13 6.57
N CYS A 123 -6.97 -11.01 5.87
CA CYS A 123 -6.67 -12.36 6.36
C CYS A 123 -5.82 -12.31 7.64
N VAL A 124 -4.75 -11.50 7.64
CA VAL A 124 -3.88 -11.34 8.82
C VAL A 124 -4.67 -10.76 9.99
N TYR A 125 -5.44 -9.69 9.76
CA TYR A 125 -6.28 -9.09 10.79
C TYR A 125 -7.27 -10.09 11.38
N ASN A 126 -7.96 -10.87 10.54
CA ASN A 126 -8.89 -11.91 10.99
C ASN A 126 -8.19 -12.97 11.86
N LYS A 127 -6.98 -13.40 11.48
CA LYS A 127 -6.18 -14.34 12.29
C LYS A 127 -5.73 -13.72 13.61
N LEU A 128 -5.36 -12.45 13.63
CA LEU A 128 -4.99 -11.73 14.86
C LEU A 128 -6.19 -11.52 15.79
N ALA A 129 -7.38 -11.25 15.24
CA ALA A 129 -8.60 -11.13 16.02
C ALA A 129 -8.92 -12.43 16.77
N ALA A 130 -8.80 -13.57 16.08
CA ALA A 130 -8.99 -14.92 16.63
C ALA A 130 -7.81 -15.46 17.45
N CYS A 131 -6.68 -14.73 17.50
CA CYS A 131 -5.52 -15.16 18.27
C CYS A 131 -5.79 -15.00 19.76
N ASP A 132 -5.60 -16.09 20.51
CA ASP A 132 -5.61 -16.11 21.97
C ASP A 132 -4.22 -16.51 22.47
N ASN A 133 -3.32 -15.53 22.49
CA ASN A 133 -1.92 -15.70 22.84
C ASN A 133 -1.44 -14.42 23.53
N GLU A 134 -0.54 -14.56 24.51
CA GLU A 134 0.08 -13.44 25.22
C GLU A 134 0.77 -12.41 24.30
N LEU A 135 1.20 -12.85 23.11
CA LEU A 135 1.83 -12.01 22.10
C LEU A 135 0.83 -11.25 21.22
N LYS A 136 -0.48 -11.42 21.39
CA LYS A 136 -1.51 -10.84 20.50
C LYS A 136 -1.31 -9.35 20.25
N ASP A 137 -1.05 -8.57 21.29
CA ASP A 137 -0.89 -7.12 21.15
C ASP A 137 0.44 -6.75 20.48
N PHE A 138 1.51 -7.50 20.71
CA PHE A 138 2.76 -7.34 19.97
C PHE A 138 2.61 -7.71 18.50
N LEU A 139 1.80 -8.72 18.19
CA LEU A 139 1.50 -9.12 16.82
C LEU A 139 0.64 -8.06 16.11
N LYS A 140 -0.37 -7.50 16.80
CA LYS A 140 -1.17 -6.36 16.30
C LYS A 140 -0.29 -5.14 16.04
N PHE A 141 0.56 -4.77 17.01
CA PHE A 141 1.52 -3.68 16.84
C PHE A 141 2.40 -3.91 15.62
N THR A 142 2.94 -5.12 15.45
CA THR A 142 3.76 -5.48 14.28
C THR A 142 2.98 -5.38 12.96
N PHE A 143 1.71 -5.79 12.97
CA PHE A 143 0.81 -5.68 11.81
C PHE A 143 0.50 -4.23 11.43
N GLU A 144 0.26 -3.34 12.41
CA GLU A 144 0.01 -1.92 12.12
C GLU A 144 1.17 -1.27 11.35
N GLN A 145 2.42 -1.68 11.66
CA GLN A 145 3.63 -1.18 11.00
C GLN A 145 3.75 -1.54 9.50
N ILE A 146 2.87 -2.39 8.96
CA ILE A 146 2.88 -2.78 7.54
C ILE A 146 1.74 -2.17 6.73
N ILE A 147 0.68 -1.68 7.39
CA ILE A 147 -0.57 -1.23 6.73
C ILE A 147 -0.27 -0.16 5.68
N LEU A 148 0.42 0.92 6.05
CA LEU A 148 0.74 2.02 5.12
C LEU A 148 1.70 1.59 3.99
N GLY A 149 2.62 0.67 4.28
CA GLY A 149 3.54 0.14 3.28
C GLY A 149 2.88 -0.79 2.26
N PHE A 150 1.68 -1.30 2.56
CA PHE A 150 0.86 -2.10 1.64
C PHE A 150 -0.08 -1.24 0.79
N ALA A 151 -0.30 0.01 1.17
CA ALA A 151 -1.16 0.92 0.42
C ALA A 151 -0.46 1.46 -0.84
N LYS A 152 -1.28 1.84 -1.82
CA LYS A 152 -0.93 2.48 -3.10
C LYS A 152 -0.16 3.80 -2.95
N ILE A 153 -0.07 4.34 -1.75
CA ILE A 153 0.78 5.51 -1.43
C ILE A 153 2.27 5.16 -1.41
N SER A 154 2.62 3.87 -1.33
CA SER A 154 4.01 3.40 -1.40
C SER A 154 4.56 3.55 -2.82
N ARG A 155 5.52 4.45 -2.99
CA ARG A 155 6.07 4.77 -4.31
C ARG A 155 7.19 3.80 -4.67
N TYR A 156 7.31 3.50 -5.95
CA TYR A 156 8.50 2.81 -6.45
C TYR A 156 9.69 3.77 -6.44
N VAL A 157 10.79 3.36 -5.80
CA VAL A 157 12.00 4.19 -5.72
C VAL A 157 13.22 3.35 -6.14
N PRO A 158 13.60 3.35 -7.43
CA PRO A 158 14.57 2.39 -7.98
C PRO A 158 15.97 2.51 -7.38
N THR A 159 16.34 3.70 -6.90
CA THR A 159 17.66 3.98 -6.32
C THR A 159 17.77 3.66 -4.83
N HIS A 160 16.65 3.31 -4.17
CA HIS A 160 16.67 2.98 -2.73
C HIS A 160 17.05 1.52 -2.49
N PHE A 161 17.73 1.27 -1.36
CA PHE A 161 18.13 -0.07 -0.93
C PHE A 161 16.94 -1.02 -0.68
N SER A 162 15.76 -0.47 -0.39
CA SER A 162 14.55 -1.19 -0.03
C SER A 162 13.33 -0.53 -0.65
N GLN A 163 12.28 -1.31 -0.90
CA GLN A 163 10.97 -0.79 -1.31
C GLN A 163 9.95 -0.74 -0.15
N VAL A 164 10.40 -1.03 1.08
CA VAL A 164 9.55 -1.00 2.27
C VAL A 164 9.20 0.43 2.67
N ASN A 165 7.91 0.70 2.90
CA ASN A 165 7.39 1.95 3.47
C ASN A 165 7.82 3.22 2.70
N GLN A 166 7.82 3.16 1.36
CA GLN A 166 8.26 4.26 0.48
C GLN A 166 7.18 5.34 0.23
N TYR A 167 6.25 5.48 1.17
CA TYR A 167 5.26 6.55 1.19
C TYR A 167 5.87 7.84 1.75
N LEU A 168 5.24 8.98 1.43
CA LEU A 168 5.63 10.28 1.98
C LEU A 168 4.91 10.51 3.30
N SER A 169 5.64 11.00 4.32
CA SER A 169 5.06 11.28 5.64
C SER A 169 3.99 12.38 5.56
N GLY A 170 2.87 12.17 6.26
CA GLY A 170 1.81 13.18 6.40
C GLY A 170 0.96 13.40 5.14
N THR A 171 1.00 12.53 4.14
CA THR A 171 0.23 12.68 2.90
C THR A 171 -0.34 11.36 2.38
N LEU A 172 -1.48 11.44 1.70
CA LEU A 172 -2.13 10.34 0.98
C LEU A 172 -1.75 10.33 -0.50
N TYR A 173 -0.58 10.87 -0.83
CA TYR A 173 -0.09 11.01 -2.20
C TYR A 173 0.13 9.64 -2.85
N ILE A 174 -0.56 9.42 -3.97
CA ILE A 174 -0.36 8.27 -4.84
C ILE A 174 0.54 8.69 -6.01
N GLY A 175 1.74 8.11 -6.07
CA GLY A 175 2.72 8.38 -7.11
C GLY A 175 2.34 7.76 -8.47
N SER A 176 3.02 8.19 -9.53
CA SER A 176 2.83 7.60 -10.86
C SER A 176 3.34 6.16 -10.99
N GLN A 177 4.35 5.82 -10.19
CA GLN A 177 4.88 4.46 -10.06
C GLN A 177 4.75 4.06 -8.60
N ILE A 178 3.99 2.99 -8.38
CA ILE A 178 3.68 2.45 -7.06
C ILE A 178 4.44 1.15 -6.94
N VAL A 179 4.89 0.84 -5.72
CA VAL A 179 5.45 -0.45 -5.41
C VAL A 179 4.49 -1.24 -4.54
N GLU A 180 4.33 -2.51 -4.90
CA GLU A 180 3.65 -3.48 -4.07
C GLU A 180 4.67 -4.49 -3.54
N VAL A 181 4.71 -4.67 -2.23
CA VAL A 181 5.65 -5.56 -1.56
C VAL A 181 4.93 -6.75 -0.93
N SER A 182 5.62 -7.88 -0.83
CA SER A 182 5.08 -9.07 -0.17
C SER A 182 5.13 -8.94 1.36
N LEU A 183 4.25 -9.68 2.04
CA LEU A 183 4.20 -9.71 3.50
C LEU A 183 5.54 -10.14 4.13
N PRO A 184 6.20 -11.23 3.67
CA PRO A 184 7.52 -11.58 4.18
C PRO A 184 8.55 -10.47 3.99
N TYR A 185 8.54 -9.80 2.83
CA TYR A 185 9.51 -8.74 2.53
C TYR A 185 9.36 -7.54 3.49
N ILE A 186 8.13 -7.07 3.71
CA ILE A 186 7.90 -5.88 4.54
C ILE A 186 8.08 -6.13 6.04
N ILE A 187 7.86 -7.37 6.49
CA ILE A 187 7.80 -7.72 7.91
C ILE A 187 9.11 -8.28 8.44
N ASN A 188 9.95 -8.91 7.59
CA ASN A 188 11.18 -9.61 8.01
C ASN A 188 12.12 -8.72 8.84
N GLY A 189 12.32 -7.48 8.43
CA GLY A 189 13.13 -6.53 9.19
C GLY A 189 12.50 -6.14 10.54
N LYS A 190 11.17 -6.18 10.66
CA LYS A 190 10.42 -5.81 11.88
C LYS A 190 10.46 -6.94 12.91
N ILE A 191 10.13 -8.17 12.51
CA ILE A 191 10.15 -9.34 13.39
C ILE A 191 11.53 -9.67 13.96
N LYS A 192 12.63 -9.25 13.30
CA LYS A 192 13.99 -9.42 13.82
C LYS A 192 14.39 -8.37 14.85
N ARG A 193 13.79 -7.18 14.79
CA ARG A 193 14.14 -6.02 15.62
C ARG A 193 13.22 -5.86 16.82
N LEU A 194 11.92 -6.05 16.62
CA LEU A 194 10.90 -5.82 17.65
C LEU A 194 11.10 -6.68 18.90
N PRO A 195 11.36 -8.00 18.82
CA PRO A 195 11.58 -8.79 20.03
C PRO A 195 12.72 -8.25 20.90
N LYS A 196 13.83 -7.84 20.29
CA LYS A 196 14.96 -7.25 21.02
C LYS A 196 14.59 -5.95 21.72
N ALA A 197 13.88 -5.06 21.03
CA ALA A 197 13.43 -3.80 21.59
C ALA A 197 12.42 -3.99 22.73
N LEU A 198 11.46 -4.91 22.55
CA LEU A 198 10.44 -5.21 23.54
C LEU A 198 11.01 -5.87 24.80
N MET A 199 11.93 -6.84 24.64
CA MET A 199 12.64 -7.44 25.76
C MET A 199 13.48 -6.41 26.52
N TYR A 200 14.13 -5.48 25.81
CA TYR A 200 14.86 -4.40 26.46
C TYR A 200 13.94 -3.51 27.30
N LEU A 201 12.78 -3.11 26.77
CA LEU A 201 11.80 -2.31 27.51
C LEU A 201 11.25 -3.07 28.73
N GLN A 202 10.92 -4.35 28.58
CA GLN A 202 10.45 -5.18 29.70
C GLN A 202 11.49 -5.27 30.84
N ASN A 203 12.77 -5.44 30.49
CA ASN A 203 13.85 -5.63 31.47
C ASN A 203 14.33 -4.32 32.12
N ASN A 204 14.05 -3.15 31.53
CA ASN A 204 14.50 -1.84 32.03
C ASN A 204 13.33 -0.95 32.48
N ASN A 205 12.16 -1.54 32.74
CA ASN A 205 11.02 -0.84 33.31
C ASN A 205 11.28 -0.54 34.80
N GLU A 206 12.07 0.50 35.09
CA GLU A 206 11.87 1.26 36.32
C GLU A 206 10.55 2.04 36.16
N SER A 207 9.46 1.38 36.54
CA SER A 207 8.09 1.80 36.29
C SER A 207 7.69 2.97 37.18
N ASN A 208 7.98 4.19 36.72
CA ASN A 208 7.41 5.45 37.21
C ASN A 208 6.68 6.22 36.09
N SER A 209 6.10 5.52 35.11
CA SER A 209 5.32 6.15 34.04
C SER A 209 3.83 5.97 34.29
N LEU A 210 3.14 7.07 34.60
CA LEU A 210 1.68 7.14 34.65
C LEU A 210 1.19 7.73 33.32
N ILE A 211 0.45 6.93 32.55
CA ILE A 211 -0.20 7.38 31.33
C ILE A 211 -1.66 7.64 31.66
N SER A 212 -2.11 8.88 31.48
CA SER A 212 -3.52 9.25 31.59
C SER A 212 -4.04 9.74 30.24
N THR A 213 -5.27 9.37 29.92
CA THR A 213 -6.00 9.84 28.72
C THR A 213 -6.96 10.99 29.07
N GLN A 214 -6.81 11.60 30.24
CA GLN A 214 -7.63 12.72 30.66
C GLN A 214 -7.44 13.93 29.74
N SER A 215 -8.53 14.66 29.49
CA SER A 215 -8.46 15.91 28.75
C SER A 215 -7.59 16.88 29.53
N MET A 216 -6.72 17.60 28.83
CA MET A 216 -5.90 18.66 29.43
C MET A 216 -6.77 19.78 30.04
N THR A 217 -8.04 19.88 29.65
CA THR A 217 -9.02 20.82 30.20
C THR A 217 -9.62 20.41 31.53
N ASP A 218 -9.54 19.13 31.90
CA ASP A 218 -10.25 18.53 33.04
C ASP A 218 -9.26 17.96 34.07
N PHE A 219 -8.02 18.43 34.06
CA PHE A 219 -6.98 17.99 34.99
C PHE A 219 -7.18 18.71 36.34
N GLU A 220 -7.70 18.00 37.33
CA GLU A 220 -7.64 18.38 38.74
C GLU A 220 -6.55 17.54 39.43
N GLU A 221 -5.65 18.20 40.17
CA GLU A 221 -4.56 17.58 40.94
C GLU A 221 -5.05 16.77 42.14
#